data_AF-A0A8H7K7L6-F1
#
_entry.id   AF-A0A8H7K7L6-F1
#
_cell.length_a   1.000
_cell.length_b   1.000
_cell.length_c   1.000
_cell.angle_alpha   90.00
_cell.angle_beta   90.00
_cell.angle_gamma   90.00
#
_symmetry.space_group_name_H-M   'P 1'
#
loop_
_entity.id
_entity.type
_entity.pdbx_description
1 polymer ?
#
loop_
_entity_poly.entity_id
_entity_poly.type
_entity_poly.pdbx_seq_one_letter_code
_entity_poly.pdbx_strand_id
1 'polypeptide(L)'
;MPPERPLPYTGNFESPDAYIKELLNFVTTSDIFRILCGGVHILDFFTIEPGTFYAALPEEWHAFLLSCDIMRFLDLLVREDLDTFVHEGEHQPPESLIAYIRKVRELSLDRKFIPKDKELPELPRIVAVGMKPKKIHEVCSFADYVTQLSSDIKGQLGGEITHFVDFGSGQNYLGRALASEPYNRHVVAVEGRDHNVSSAKELDMMSGVALKPQMQRNKKLWKQIKAIVGPDGLKDRALVDKAIEEVVGVSDIEFRPMSQIEGKYEYQDGKGHVQYISGRLDSGDLTEVILEIDKHRVVEEEEKKRELKLMAVSIHSCGNLSHFGIRSLLMNPDIRAVAIVGCCYNLLTEKLGPPTYKQPYLRPTLQAVNGRVVRESAKFDPRASQ
;
A
#
# COMPACT_ATOMS: atom_id res chain seq x y z
N MET A 1 -6.29 -8.41 -24.25
CA MET A 1 -6.54 -7.22 -25.10
C MET A 1 -6.58 -6.00 -24.20
N PRO A 2 -5.86 -4.92 -24.54
CA PRO A 2 -6.02 -3.66 -23.83
C PRO A 2 -7.49 -3.20 -23.90
N PRO A 3 -8.04 -2.61 -22.84
CA PRO A 3 -9.42 -2.15 -22.86
C PRO A 3 -9.59 -1.05 -23.92
N GLU A 4 -10.73 -1.04 -24.62
CA GLU A 4 -11.04 -0.02 -25.65
C GLU A 4 -10.96 1.40 -25.08
N ARG A 5 -11.33 1.57 -23.81
CA ARG A 5 -11.10 2.78 -23.02
C ARG A 5 -10.01 2.52 -21.99
N PRO A 6 -8.84 3.17 -22.08
CA PRO A 6 -7.73 2.89 -21.17
C PRO A 6 -7.92 3.49 -19.77
N LEU A 7 -8.79 4.50 -19.62
CA LEU A 7 -9.13 5.10 -18.33
C LEU A 7 -10.64 5.02 -18.09
N PRO A 8 -11.08 4.71 -16.85
CA PRO A 8 -12.49 4.62 -16.51
C PRO A 8 -13.04 5.98 -16.10
N TYR A 9 -12.92 7.03 -16.92
CA TYR A 9 -13.59 8.31 -16.63
C TYR A 9 -15.07 8.27 -17.03
N THR A 10 -15.91 9.02 -16.32
CA THR A 10 -17.37 9.06 -16.56
C THR A 10 -17.78 10.08 -17.61
N GLY A 11 -17.05 11.19 -17.74
CA GLY A 11 -17.37 12.26 -18.67
C GLY A 11 -17.15 11.89 -20.15
N ASN A 12 -17.77 12.69 -21.02
CA ASN A 12 -17.64 12.55 -22.48
C ASN A 12 -16.36 13.22 -22.98
N PHE A 13 -15.21 12.61 -22.69
CA PHE A 13 -13.93 13.07 -23.21
C PHE A 13 -13.57 12.33 -24.50
N GLU A 14 -13.04 13.06 -25.47
CA GLU A 14 -12.62 12.50 -26.77
C GLU A 14 -11.43 11.54 -26.63
N SER A 15 -10.59 11.75 -25.61
CA SER A 15 -9.41 10.95 -25.35
C SER A 15 -8.99 11.00 -23.87
N PRO A 16 -8.16 10.03 -23.42
CA PRO A 16 -7.53 10.07 -22.10
C PRO A 16 -6.73 11.34 -21.85
N ASP A 17 -6.02 11.85 -22.86
CA ASP A 17 -5.22 13.08 -22.74
C ASP A 17 -6.11 14.31 -22.55
N ALA A 18 -7.25 14.37 -23.24
CA ALA A 18 -8.23 15.44 -23.04
C ALA A 18 -8.79 15.42 -21.61
N TYR A 19 -9.13 14.23 -21.09
CA TYR A 19 -9.54 14.06 -19.69
C TYR A 19 -8.45 14.51 -18.70
N ILE A 20 -7.21 14.04 -18.88
CA ILE A 20 -6.08 14.39 -17.99
C ILE A 20 -5.84 15.90 -18.01
N LYS A 21 -5.85 16.53 -19.19
CA LYS A 21 -5.68 17.97 -19.33
C LYS A 21 -6.77 18.75 -18.59
N GLU A 22 -8.02 18.33 -18.72
CA GLU A 22 -9.15 18.99 -18.05
C GLU A 22 -9.11 18.78 -16.53
N LEU A 23 -8.75 17.58 -16.07
CA LEU A 23 -8.55 17.27 -14.65
C LEU A 23 -7.43 18.15 -14.07
N LEU A 24 -6.28 18.22 -14.73
CA LEU A 24 -5.16 19.05 -14.31
C LEU A 24 -5.52 20.53 -14.26
N ASN A 25 -6.24 21.02 -15.28
CA ASN A 25 -6.75 22.38 -15.30
C ASN A 25 -7.65 22.62 -14.07
N PHE A 26 -8.66 21.79 -13.86
CA PHE A 26 -9.58 21.93 -12.73
C PHE A 26 -8.88 21.93 -11.36
N VAL A 27 -7.99 20.97 -11.09
CA VAL A 27 -7.32 20.88 -9.78
C VAL A 27 -6.33 22.02 -9.54
N THR A 28 -5.84 22.68 -10.59
CA THR A 28 -4.90 23.81 -10.47
C THR A 28 -5.58 25.17 -10.45
N THR A 29 -6.72 25.33 -11.14
CA THR A 29 -7.42 26.62 -11.27
C THR A 29 -8.66 26.75 -10.40
N SER A 30 -9.24 25.66 -9.90
CA SER A 30 -10.41 25.72 -9.01
C SER A 30 -9.99 26.08 -7.60
N ASP A 31 -10.24 27.33 -7.20
CA ASP A 31 -9.93 27.79 -5.83
C ASP A 31 -10.71 26.99 -4.79
N ILE A 32 -12.01 26.75 -5.03
CA ILE A 32 -12.85 25.97 -4.12
C ILE A 32 -12.34 24.53 -3.94
N PHE A 33 -11.93 23.86 -5.01
CA PHE A 33 -11.37 22.51 -4.91
C PHE A 33 -10.08 22.51 -4.10
N ARG A 34 -9.19 23.48 -4.35
CA ARG A 34 -7.90 23.60 -3.64
C ARG A 34 -8.09 23.90 -2.16
N ILE A 35 -9.02 24.80 -1.83
CA ILE A 35 -9.41 25.11 -0.45
C ILE A 35 -9.90 23.83 0.24
N LEU A 36 -10.91 23.17 -0.31
CA LEU A 36 -11.56 22.01 0.33
C LEU A 36 -10.66 20.75 0.35
N CYS A 37 -9.77 20.58 -0.62
CA CYS A 37 -8.87 19.43 -0.77
C CYS A 37 -7.41 19.75 -0.41
N GLY A 38 -7.19 20.50 0.67
CA GLY A 38 -5.85 20.72 1.24
C GLY A 38 -5.62 22.07 1.93
N GLY A 39 -6.57 23.01 1.81
CA GLY A 39 -6.46 24.36 2.35
C GLY A 39 -7.19 24.61 3.67
N VAL A 40 -8.09 23.72 4.10
CA VAL A 40 -8.83 23.85 5.37
C VAL A 40 -8.78 22.57 6.20
N HIS A 41 -8.56 22.71 7.51
CA HIS A 41 -8.75 21.62 8.46
C HIS A 41 -10.18 21.69 9.03
N ILE A 42 -10.83 20.55 9.27
CA ILE A 42 -12.24 20.54 9.73
C ILE A 42 -12.45 21.33 11.03
N LEU A 43 -11.44 21.37 11.91
CA LEU A 43 -11.49 22.16 13.14
C LEU A 43 -11.59 23.68 12.88
N ASP A 44 -11.04 24.16 11.77
CA ASP A 44 -11.04 25.59 11.44
C ASP A 44 -12.47 26.12 11.23
N PHE A 45 -13.42 25.26 10.85
CA PHE A 45 -14.84 25.61 10.77
C PHE A 45 -15.46 25.94 12.12
N PHE A 46 -14.87 25.44 13.21
CA PHE A 46 -15.40 25.59 14.57
C PHE A 46 -14.61 26.58 15.43
N THR A 47 -13.38 26.95 15.03
CA THR A 47 -12.46 27.71 15.91
C THR A 47 -12.05 29.08 15.39
N ILE A 48 -12.43 29.48 14.18
CA ILE A 48 -12.03 30.76 13.57
C ILE A 48 -13.25 31.68 13.43
N GLU A 49 -13.09 32.96 13.81
CA GLU A 49 -14.05 34.03 13.53
C GLU A 49 -13.43 35.09 12.59
N PRO A 50 -14.16 35.53 11.55
CA PRO A 50 -15.43 34.97 11.06
C PRO A 50 -15.27 33.52 10.57
N GLY A 51 -16.33 32.72 10.73
CA GLY A 51 -16.32 31.27 10.48
C GLY A 51 -15.67 30.89 9.15
N THR A 52 -14.77 29.90 9.16
CA THR A 52 -14.08 29.41 7.94
C THR A 52 -15.05 29.08 6.81
N PHE A 53 -16.29 28.70 7.11
CA PHE A 53 -17.39 28.56 6.15
C PHE A 53 -17.54 29.79 5.23
N TYR A 54 -17.65 30.99 5.81
CA TYR A 54 -17.89 32.23 5.06
C TYR A 54 -16.67 32.67 4.24
N ALA A 55 -15.47 32.32 4.69
CA ALA A 55 -14.22 32.65 4.00
C ALA A 55 -13.85 31.63 2.91
N ALA A 56 -14.25 30.37 3.08
CA ALA A 56 -13.86 29.26 2.21
C ALA A 56 -14.81 29.05 1.03
N LEU A 57 -16.09 29.41 1.17
CA LEU A 57 -17.13 29.13 0.18
C LEU A 57 -17.64 30.42 -0.46
N PRO A 58 -18.04 30.41 -1.74
CA PRO A 58 -18.67 31.55 -2.40
C PRO A 58 -19.90 32.04 -1.62
N GLU A 59 -20.02 33.37 -1.49
CA GLU A 59 -21.11 34.03 -0.74
C GLU A 59 -22.50 33.61 -1.22
N GLU A 60 -22.66 33.49 -2.54
CA GLU A 60 -23.89 33.02 -3.18
C GLU A 60 -24.32 31.61 -2.74
N TRP A 61 -23.42 30.77 -2.24
CA TRP A 61 -23.74 29.42 -1.75
C TRP A 61 -24.29 29.43 -0.32
N HIS A 62 -24.01 30.48 0.46
CA HIS A 62 -24.21 30.45 1.91
C HIS A 62 -25.68 30.25 2.29
N ALA A 63 -26.59 30.99 1.66
CA ALA A 63 -28.02 30.92 1.97
C ALA A 63 -28.58 29.50 1.78
N PHE A 64 -28.29 28.89 0.62
CA PHE A 64 -28.70 27.51 0.34
C PHE A 64 -28.08 26.50 1.31
N LEU A 65 -26.77 26.57 1.53
CA LEU A 65 -26.06 25.62 2.39
C LEU A 65 -26.49 25.69 3.86
N LEU A 66 -26.86 26.88 4.35
CA LEU A 66 -27.35 27.07 5.71
C LEU A 66 -28.81 26.61 5.87
N SER A 67 -29.62 26.67 4.83
CA SER A 67 -31.02 26.21 4.86
C SER A 67 -31.20 24.74 4.51
N CYS A 68 -30.25 24.13 3.80
CA CYS A 68 -30.39 22.76 3.29
C CYS A 68 -30.04 21.72 4.37
N ASP A 69 -30.91 20.73 4.53
CA ASP A 69 -30.61 19.55 5.34
C ASP A 69 -29.37 18.80 4.81
N ILE A 70 -28.56 18.26 5.73
CA ILE A 70 -27.29 17.60 5.42
C ILE A 70 -27.50 16.36 4.55
N MET A 71 -28.50 15.53 4.84
CA MET A 71 -28.77 14.33 4.05
C MET A 71 -29.25 14.70 2.65
N ARG A 72 -30.10 15.72 2.55
CA ARG A 72 -30.53 16.24 1.25
C ARG A 72 -29.37 16.81 0.44
N PHE A 73 -28.45 17.51 1.08
CA PHE A 73 -27.25 18.03 0.44
C PHE A 73 -26.32 16.90 -0.04
N LEU A 74 -26.13 15.84 0.75
CA LEU A 74 -25.36 14.66 0.34
C LEU A 74 -25.99 13.95 -0.87
N ASP A 75 -27.31 13.84 -0.91
CA ASP A 75 -28.02 13.30 -2.07
C ASP A 75 -27.81 14.18 -3.30
N LEU A 76 -27.88 15.52 -3.17
CA LEU A 76 -27.54 16.44 -4.24
C LEU A 76 -26.08 16.29 -4.72
N LEU A 77 -25.13 16.08 -3.82
CA LEU A 77 -23.72 15.91 -4.18
C LEU A 77 -23.46 14.60 -4.95
N VAL A 78 -24.12 13.51 -4.58
CA VAL A 78 -23.70 12.15 -5.01
C VAL A 78 -24.74 11.40 -5.85
N ARG A 79 -26.04 11.63 -5.66
CA ARG A 79 -27.10 10.73 -6.16
C ARG A 79 -28.06 11.38 -7.14
N GLU A 80 -28.46 12.63 -6.89
CA GLU A 80 -29.49 13.30 -7.66
C GLU A 80 -29.06 13.59 -9.10
N ASP A 81 -30.01 13.54 -10.03
CA ASP A 81 -29.81 14.01 -11.39
C ASP A 81 -29.88 15.54 -11.42
N LEU A 82 -28.77 16.18 -11.76
CA LEU A 82 -28.63 17.64 -11.73
C LEU A 82 -29.48 18.35 -12.79
N ASP A 83 -29.92 17.64 -13.84
CA ASP A 83 -30.74 18.22 -14.91
C ASP A 83 -32.23 18.26 -14.55
N THR A 84 -32.66 17.38 -13.63
CA THR A 84 -34.05 17.28 -13.19
C THR A 84 -34.24 17.64 -11.71
N PHE A 85 -33.17 17.99 -11.01
CA PHE A 85 -33.21 18.28 -9.59
C PHE A 85 -34.07 19.53 -9.32
N VAL A 86 -35.10 19.35 -8.48
CA VAL A 86 -35.89 20.44 -7.93
C VAL A 86 -35.73 20.42 -6.42
N HIS A 87 -35.36 21.57 -5.85
CA HIS A 87 -35.29 21.73 -4.40
C HIS A 87 -36.57 22.42 -3.91
N GLU A 88 -37.26 21.83 -2.93
CA GLU A 88 -38.50 22.40 -2.36
C GLU A 88 -38.24 23.33 -1.16
N GLY A 89 -36.97 23.64 -0.87
CA GLY A 89 -36.58 24.54 0.22
C GLY A 89 -36.66 26.02 -0.13
N GLU A 90 -36.47 26.85 0.89
CA GLU A 90 -36.54 28.32 0.81
C GLU A 90 -35.56 28.93 -0.19
N HIS A 91 -34.36 28.36 -0.27
CA HIS A 91 -33.31 28.79 -1.19
C HIS A 91 -33.02 27.70 -2.22
N GLN A 92 -32.92 28.08 -3.48
CA GLN A 92 -32.48 27.18 -4.55
C GLN A 92 -30.95 27.05 -4.54
N PRO A 93 -30.40 25.89 -4.94
CA PRO A 93 -28.96 25.77 -5.14
C PRO A 93 -28.50 26.75 -6.24
N PRO A 94 -27.46 27.55 -5.99
CA PRO A 94 -26.92 28.45 -7.01
C PRO A 94 -26.38 27.68 -8.22
N GLU A 95 -26.46 28.29 -9.41
CA GLU A 95 -25.98 27.69 -10.65
C GLU A 95 -24.49 27.32 -10.58
N SER A 96 -23.67 28.15 -9.95
CA SER A 96 -22.24 27.89 -9.77
C SER A 96 -21.95 26.68 -8.88
N LEU A 97 -22.82 26.38 -7.89
CA LEU A 97 -22.73 25.18 -7.07
C LEU A 97 -23.08 23.94 -7.90
N ILE A 98 -24.16 23.99 -8.68
CA ILE A 98 -24.55 22.91 -9.58
C ILE A 98 -23.46 22.64 -10.62
N ALA A 99 -22.91 23.69 -11.22
CA ALA A 99 -21.79 23.59 -12.16
C ALA A 99 -20.55 22.97 -11.51
N TYR A 100 -20.22 23.35 -10.27
CA TYR A 100 -19.12 22.74 -9.51
C TYR A 100 -19.35 21.24 -9.25
N ILE A 101 -20.55 20.86 -8.77
CA ILE A 101 -20.89 19.45 -8.52
C ILE A 101 -20.82 18.65 -9.81
N ARG A 102 -21.37 19.17 -10.91
CA ARG A 102 -21.31 18.54 -12.24
C ARG A 102 -19.87 18.31 -12.65
N LYS A 103 -19.03 19.35 -12.52
CA LYS A 103 -17.62 19.25 -12.91
C LYS A 103 -16.86 18.21 -12.09
N VAL A 104 -17.07 18.15 -10.78
CA VAL A 104 -16.48 17.13 -9.91
C VAL A 104 -16.94 15.73 -10.30
N ARG A 105 -18.21 15.55 -10.63
CA ARG A 105 -18.77 14.25 -11.06
C ARG A 105 -18.22 13.79 -12.42
N GLU A 106 -18.11 14.70 -13.39
CA GLU A 106 -17.52 14.44 -14.71
C GLU A 106 -16.03 14.06 -14.65
N LEU A 107 -15.30 14.71 -13.74
CA LEU A 107 -13.87 14.47 -13.52
C LEU A 107 -13.59 13.29 -12.57
N SER A 108 -14.62 12.72 -11.95
CA SER A 108 -14.47 11.55 -11.10
C SER A 108 -14.39 10.29 -11.96
N LEU A 109 -13.46 9.40 -11.60
CA LEU A 109 -13.43 8.07 -12.20
C LEU A 109 -14.72 7.29 -11.87
N ASP A 110 -15.15 6.46 -12.81
CA ASP A 110 -16.26 5.54 -12.61
C ASP A 110 -15.90 4.57 -11.48
N ARG A 111 -16.73 4.59 -10.43
CA ARG A 111 -16.59 3.73 -9.27
C ARG A 111 -17.58 2.56 -9.30
N LYS A 112 -18.38 2.42 -10.36
CA LYS A 112 -19.26 1.27 -10.54
C LYS A 112 -18.40 0.03 -10.70
N PHE A 113 -18.40 -0.78 -9.66
CA PHE A 113 -17.76 -2.09 -9.67
C PHE A 113 -18.84 -3.15 -9.85
N ILE A 114 -18.79 -3.85 -10.97
CA ILE A 114 -19.57 -5.07 -11.18
C ILE A 114 -18.60 -6.23 -10.94
N PRO A 115 -18.75 -6.99 -9.85
CA PRO A 115 -17.96 -8.18 -9.64
C PRO A 115 -18.18 -9.10 -10.84
N LYS A 116 -17.10 -9.65 -11.40
CA LYS A 116 -17.26 -10.77 -12.33
C LYS A 116 -17.77 -11.96 -11.50
N ASP A 117 -18.76 -12.69 -12.01
CA ASP A 117 -19.16 -14.01 -11.48
C ASP A 117 -18.02 -15.00 -11.74
N LYS A 118 -16.93 -14.83 -10.99
CA LYS A 118 -15.76 -15.67 -11.05
C LYS A 118 -15.50 -16.19 -9.64
N GLU A 119 -15.56 -17.50 -9.49
CA GLU A 119 -15.08 -18.15 -8.27
C GLU A 119 -13.57 -17.90 -8.17
N LEU A 120 -13.19 -17.12 -7.15
CA LEU A 120 -11.79 -16.91 -6.81
C LEU A 120 -11.23 -18.20 -6.20
N PRO A 121 -9.94 -18.52 -6.45
CA PRO A 121 -9.32 -19.65 -5.78
C PRO A 121 -9.33 -19.46 -4.26
N GLU A 122 -9.73 -20.49 -3.52
CA GLU A 122 -9.74 -20.47 -2.06
C GLU A 122 -8.32 -20.57 -1.51
N LEU A 123 -7.94 -19.62 -0.65
CA LEU A 123 -6.67 -19.70 0.07
C LEU A 123 -6.75 -20.75 1.18
N PRO A 124 -5.75 -21.65 1.29
CA PRO A 124 -5.69 -22.58 2.40
C PRO A 124 -5.73 -21.86 3.76
N ARG A 125 -6.48 -22.40 4.72
CA ARG A 125 -6.64 -21.77 6.05
C ARG A 125 -5.33 -21.47 6.76
N ILE A 126 -4.33 -22.32 6.55
CA ILE A 126 -2.98 -22.17 7.12
C ILE A 126 -2.25 -20.95 6.53
N VAL A 127 -2.49 -20.61 5.26
CA VAL A 127 -1.94 -19.43 4.57
C VAL A 127 -2.67 -18.15 4.98
N ALA A 128 -3.99 -18.25 5.20
CA ALA A 128 -4.85 -17.14 5.64
C ALA A 128 -4.67 -16.74 7.12
N VAL A 129 -3.71 -17.33 7.83
CA VAL A 129 -3.42 -17.02 9.24
C VAL A 129 -3.20 -15.52 9.44
N GLY A 130 -3.87 -14.94 10.46
CA GLY A 130 -3.81 -13.51 10.77
C GLY A 130 -4.72 -12.61 9.93
N MET A 131 -5.36 -13.11 8.87
CA MET A 131 -6.22 -12.31 8.01
C MET A 131 -7.68 -12.29 8.49
N LYS A 132 -8.29 -11.09 8.55
CA LYS A 132 -9.75 -10.92 8.69
C LYS A 132 -10.46 -11.24 7.37
N PRO A 133 -11.78 -11.56 7.35
CA PRO A 133 -12.50 -11.88 6.11
C PRO A 133 -12.32 -10.85 4.99
N LYS A 134 -12.40 -9.55 5.31
CA LYS A 134 -12.12 -8.48 4.35
C LYS A 134 -10.69 -8.55 3.78
N LYS A 135 -9.70 -8.84 4.62
CA LYS A 135 -8.30 -8.94 4.20
C LYS A 135 -8.08 -10.17 3.30
N ILE A 136 -8.71 -11.30 3.61
CA ILE A 136 -8.69 -12.50 2.77
C ILE A 136 -9.25 -12.15 1.38
N HIS A 137 -10.41 -11.50 1.32
CA HIS A 137 -11.02 -11.09 0.06
C HIS A 137 -10.12 -10.15 -0.77
N GLU A 138 -9.53 -9.12 -0.14
CA GLU A 138 -8.58 -8.22 -0.81
C GLU A 138 -7.37 -8.96 -1.37
N VAL A 139 -6.75 -9.83 -0.57
CA VAL A 139 -5.55 -10.58 -0.95
C VAL A 139 -5.85 -11.60 -2.04
N CYS A 140 -6.92 -12.39 -1.93
CA CYS A 140 -7.34 -13.34 -2.96
C CYS A 140 -7.60 -12.65 -4.29
N SER A 141 -8.40 -11.57 -4.27
CA SER A 141 -8.78 -10.85 -5.48
C SER A 141 -7.55 -10.27 -6.19
N PHE A 142 -6.63 -9.70 -5.42
CA PHE A 142 -5.43 -9.10 -6.00
C PHE A 142 -4.41 -10.14 -6.45
N ALA A 143 -4.22 -11.24 -5.70
CA ALA A 143 -3.33 -12.34 -6.09
C ALA A 143 -3.80 -13.00 -7.41
N ASP A 144 -5.11 -13.22 -7.54
CA ASP A 144 -5.72 -13.73 -8.78
C ASP A 144 -5.54 -12.75 -9.94
N TYR A 145 -5.78 -11.45 -9.69
CA TYR A 145 -5.58 -10.40 -10.69
C TYR A 145 -4.14 -10.35 -11.21
N VAL A 146 -3.13 -10.28 -10.33
CA VAL A 146 -1.72 -10.16 -10.78
C VAL A 146 -1.22 -11.44 -11.45
N THR A 147 -1.75 -12.59 -11.06
CA THR A 147 -1.48 -13.89 -11.70
C THR A 147 -2.03 -13.93 -13.12
N GLN A 148 -3.26 -13.45 -13.33
CA GLN A 148 -3.85 -13.31 -14.67
C GLN A 148 -3.09 -12.28 -15.50
N LEU A 149 -2.80 -11.11 -14.93
CA LEU A 149 -2.05 -10.07 -15.62
C LEU A 149 -0.69 -10.58 -16.10
N SER A 150 0.03 -11.33 -15.26
CA SER A 150 1.29 -11.98 -15.64
C SER A 150 1.11 -12.97 -16.80
N SER A 151 0.03 -13.75 -16.78
CA SER A 151 -0.30 -14.70 -17.85
C SER A 151 -0.65 -13.99 -19.17
N ASP A 152 -1.41 -12.89 -19.09
CA ASP A 152 -1.78 -12.05 -20.24
C ASP A 152 -0.55 -11.39 -20.87
N ILE A 153 0.38 -10.89 -20.04
CA ILE A 153 1.65 -10.32 -20.49
C ILE A 153 2.47 -11.39 -21.22
N LYS A 154 2.59 -12.60 -20.63
CA LYS A 154 3.29 -13.72 -21.26
C LYS A 154 2.69 -14.06 -22.63
N GLY A 155 1.36 -14.06 -22.75
CA GLY A 155 0.65 -14.36 -24.00
C GLY A 155 0.72 -13.27 -25.07
N GLN A 156 0.74 -11.99 -24.68
CA GLN A 156 0.67 -10.86 -25.62
C GLN A 156 2.04 -10.26 -25.98
N LEU A 157 2.91 -10.08 -24.99
CA LEU A 157 4.20 -9.40 -25.14
C LEU A 157 5.39 -10.37 -25.16
N GLY A 158 5.16 -11.62 -24.78
CA GLY A 158 6.21 -12.62 -24.62
C GLY A 158 7.05 -12.40 -23.36
N GLY A 159 7.62 -13.49 -22.86
CA GLY A 159 8.40 -13.48 -21.61
C GLY A 159 7.54 -13.64 -20.37
N GLU A 160 7.89 -14.63 -19.56
CA GLU A 160 7.23 -14.91 -18.30
C GLU A 160 7.78 -14.01 -17.20
N ILE A 161 6.89 -13.43 -16.38
CA ILE A 161 7.29 -12.75 -15.15
C ILE A 161 7.88 -13.80 -14.21
N THR A 162 9.15 -13.63 -13.87
CA THR A 162 9.89 -14.54 -13.01
C THR A 162 9.64 -14.26 -11.54
N HIS A 163 9.51 -12.99 -11.14
CA HIS A 163 9.29 -12.61 -9.75
C HIS A 163 8.28 -11.47 -9.59
N PHE A 164 7.56 -11.50 -8.48
CA PHE A 164 6.65 -10.46 -8.02
C PHE A 164 7.31 -9.72 -6.87
N VAL A 165 7.56 -8.42 -7.03
CA VAL A 165 8.23 -7.60 -6.02
C VAL A 165 7.16 -6.84 -5.22
N ASP A 166 6.91 -7.27 -3.99
CA ASP A 166 5.88 -6.70 -3.10
C ASP A 166 6.44 -5.51 -2.31
N PHE A 167 6.03 -4.31 -2.70
CA PHE A 167 6.49 -3.06 -2.11
C PHE A 167 5.70 -2.71 -0.85
N GLY A 168 6.43 -2.52 0.26
CA GLY A 168 5.81 -2.28 1.56
C GLY A 168 5.00 -3.48 2.02
N SER A 169 5.59 -4.67 1.88
CA SER A 169 4.93 -5.96 2.12
C SER A 169 4.34 -6.11 3.53
N GLY A 170 4.81 -5.33 4.51
CA GLY A 170 4.27 -5.34 5.87
C GLY A 170 4.38 -6.72 6.52
N GLN A 171 3.24 -7.32 6.86
CA GLN A 171 3.17 -8.69 7.41
C GLN A 171 3.17 -9.79 6.32
N ASN A 172 3.42 -9.40 5.06
CA ASN A 172 3.56 -10.26 3.89
C ASN A 172 2.35 -11.17 3.59
N TYR A 173 1.13 -10.67 3.80
CA TYR A 173 -0.09 -11.42 3.51
C TYR A 173 -0.24 -11.73 2.01
N LEU A 174 0.04 -10.75 1.16
CA LEU A 174 -0.02 -10.92 -0.30
C LEU A 174 1.09 -11.87 -0.76
N GLY A 175 2.32 -11.66 -0.34
CA GLY A 175 3.44 -12.51 -0.77
C GLY A 175 3.28 -13.96 -0.33
N ARG A 176 2.80 -14.23 0.90
CA ARG A 176 2.43 -15.59 1.30
C ARG A 176 1.36 -16.23 0.41
N ALA A 177 0.31 -15.47 0.09
CA ALA A 177 -0.75 -15.96 -0.78
C ALA A 177 -0.21 -16.31 -2.16
N LEU A 178 0.57 -15.40 -2.77
CA LEU A 178 1.19 -15.61 -4.08
C LEU A 178 2.19 -16.76 -4.11
N ALA A 179 2.97 -16.97 -3.04
CA ALA A 179 3.95 -18.05 -2.96
C ALA A 179 3.32 -19.42 -2.66
N SER A 180 2.10 -19.46 -2.15
CA SER A 180 1.40 -20.71 -1.84
C SER A 180 0.56 -21.21 -3.01
N GLU A 181 0.10 -22.46 -2.92
CA GLU A 181 -0.97 -22.93 -3.79
C GLU A 181 -2.21 -22.04 -3.64
N PRO A 182 -2.92 -21.74 -4.75
CA PRO A 182 -2.71 -22.29 -6.09
C PRO A 182 -1.77 -21.46 -7.00
N TYR A 183 -1.22 -20.35 -6.52
CA TYR A 183 -0.51 -19.39 -7.37
C TYR A 183 0.96 -19.74 -7.62
N ASN A 184 1.66 -20.31 -6.62
CA ASN A 184 3.04 -20.81 -6.73
C ASN A 184 4.02 -19.83 -7.40
N ARG A 185 4.00 -18.55 -7.01
CA ARG A 185 4.87 -17.50 -7.56
C ARG A 185 6.11 -17.26 -6.70
N HIS A 186 7.19 -16.79 -7.33
CA HIS A 186 8.35 -16.28 -6.61
C HIS A 186 8.10 -14.82 -6.21
N VAL A 187 8.15 -14.55 -4.92
CA VAL A 187 7.86 -13.24 -4.34
C VAL A 187 9.08 -12.69 -3.64
N VAL A 188 9.36 -11.42 -3.90
CA VAL A 188 10.39 -10.63 -3.24
C VAL A 188 9.68 -9.58 -2.38
N ALA A 189 9.62 -9.83 -1.09
CA ALA A 189 8.98 -8.97 -0.10
C ALA A 189 9.94 -7.86 0.33
N VAL A 190 9.67 -6.63 -0.09
CA VAL A 190 10.47 -5.45 0.27
C VAL A 190 9.76 -4.69 1.39
N GLU A 191 10.43 -4.54 2.53
CA GLU A 191 9.87 -3.86 3.70
C GLU A 191 10.97 -3.11 4.45
N GLY A 192 10.67 -1.87 4.84
CA GLY A 192 11.63 -0.97 5.49
C GLY A 192 11.55 -0.96 7.02
N ARG A 193 10.65 -1.73 7.63
CA ARG A 193 10.46 -1.79 9.09
C ARG A 193 10.68 -3.21 9.62
N ASP A 194 11.70 -3.38 10.46
CA ASP A 194 12.11 -4.69 10.96
C ASP A 194 10.99 -5.44 11.71
N HIS A 195 10.18 -4.76 12.52
CA HIS A 195 9.08 -5.40 13.25
C HIS A 195 8.02 -6.01 12.33
N ASN A 196 7.79 -5.41 11.15
CA ASN A 196 6.88 -5.94 10.15
C ASN A 196 7.47 -7.22 9.55
N VAL A 197 8.75 -7.19 9.18
CA VAL A 197 9.49 -8.35 8.66
C VAL A 197 9.50 -9.50 9.67
N SER A 198 9.81 -9.24 10.94
CA SER A 198 9.78 -10.26 12.00
C SER A 198 8.39 -10.88 12.13
N SER A 199 7.34 -10.05 12.19
CA SER A 199 5.95 -10.53 12.25
C SER A 199 5.57 -11.36 11.03
N ALA A 200 6.04 -10.97 9.84
CA ALA A 200 5.82 -11.70 8.60
C ALA A 200 6.47 -13.09 8.64
N LYS A 201 7.75 -13.17 9.03
CA LYS A 201 8.49 -14.43 9.16
C LYS A 201 7.83 -15.39 10.18
N GLU A 202 7.28 -14.88 11.28
CA GLU A 202 6.52 -15.70 12.24
C GLU A 202 5.29 -16.33 11.59
N LEU A 203 4.52 -15.54 10.85
CA LEU A 203 3.34 -16.02 10.12
C LEU A 203 3.73 -16.99 8.98
N ASP A 204 4.87 -16.78 8.31
CA ASP A 204 5.39 -17.67 7.28
C ASP A 204 5.66 -19.07 7.85
N MET A 205 6.28 -19.14 9.04
CA MET A 205 6.48 -20.40 9.75
C MET A 205 5.18 -21.06 10.22
N MET A 206 4.15 -20.28 10.54
CA MET A 206 2.81 -20.81 10.86
C MET A 206 2.08 -21.31 9.61
N SER A 207 2.30 -20.65 8.47
CA SER A 207 1.67 -20.96 7.19
C SER A 207 2.28 -22.15 6.45
N GLY A 208 3.49 -22.56 6.83
CA GLY A 208 4.25 -23.61 6.15
C GLY A 208 5.09 -23.11 4.97
N VAL A 209 5.04 -21.81 4.65
CA VAL A 209 5.90 -21.17 3.63
C VAL A 209 7.37 -21.19 4.06
N ALA A 210 7.64 -20.93 5.34
CA ALA A 210 8.97 -21.08 5.91
C ALA A 210 9.04 -22.37 6.76
N LEU A 211 10.05 -23.19 6.52
CA LEU A 211 10.29 -24.37 7.33
C LEU A 211 10.88 -23.97 8.67
N LYS A 212 10.26 -24.46 9.74
CA LYS A 212 10.84 -24.38 11.08
C LYS A 212 12.07 -25.29 11.10
N PRO A 213 13.26 -24.78 11.45
CA PRO A 213 14.41 -25.65 11.61
C PRO A 213 14.09 -26.72 12.65
N GLN A 214 14.38 -27.98 12.32
CA GLN A 214 14.19 -29.09 13.24
C GLN A 214 15.15 -28.92 14.42
N MET A 215 14.62 -28.48 15.56
CA MET A 215 15.38 -28.40 16.80
C MET A 215 15.40 -29.77 17.46
N GLN A 216 16.55 -30.44 17.44
CA GLN A 216 16.76 -31.58 18.32
C GLN A 216 16.97 -31.06 19.73
N ARG A 217 15.95 -31.10 20.59
CA ARG A 217 16.12 -30.68 21.99
C ARG A 217 16.95 -31.72 22.73
N ASN A 218 18.19 -31.39 23.08
CA ASN A 218 19.01 -32.25 23.92
C ASN A 218 18.42 -32.33 25.35
N LYS A 219 17.64 -33.38 25.62
CA LYS A 219 16.97 -33.61 26.92
C LYS A 219 17.94 -33.61 28.11
N LYS A 220 19.21 -33.93 27.89
CA LYS A 220 20.25 -33.94 28.95
C LYS A 220 20.66 -32.53 29.34
N LEU A 221 20.92 -31.65 28.35
CA LEU A 221 21.23 -30.23 28.57
C LEU A 221 20.05 -29.51 29.23
N TRP A 222 18.82 -29.78 28.79
CA TRP A 222 17.63 -29.19 29.41
C TRP A 222 17.43 -29.58 30.88
N LYS A 223 17.80 -30.81 31.26
CA LYS A 223 17.80 -31.23 32.68
C LYS A 223 18.86 -30.48 33.50
N GLN A 224 20.02 -30.19 32.92
CA GLN A 224 21.07 -29.41 33.59
C GLN A 224 20.63 -27.95 33.79
N ILE A 225 20.03 -27.32 32.77
CA ILE A 225 19.44 -25.98 32.88
C ILE A 225 18.37 -25.94 33.99
N LYS A 226 17.47 -26.94 34.02
CA LYS A 226 16.46 -27.05 35.09
C LYS A 226 17.06 -27.21 36.48
N ALA A 227 18.19 -27.91 36.60
CA ALA A 227 18.89 -28.07 37.88
C ALA A 227 19.55 -26.76 38.34
N ILE A 228 20.04 -25.94 37.42
CA ILE A 228 20.64 -24.62 37.72
C ILE A 228 19.56 -23.61 38.12
N VAL A 229 18.47 -23.54 37.35
CA VAL A 229 17.43 -22.52 37.51
C VAL A 229 16.42 -22.86 38.62
N GLY A 230 16.25 -24.15 38.94
CA GLY A 230 15.26 -24.62 39.91
C GLY A 230 13.82 -24.56 39.40
N PRO A 231 12.83 -25.04 40.20
CA PRO A 231 11.43 -25.17 39.78
C PRO A 231 10.75 -23.83 39.49
N ASP A 232 11.04 -22.81 40.30
CA ASP A 232 10.38 -21.50 40.25
C ASP A 232 11.07 -20.52 39.29
N GLY A 233 12.38 -20.69 39.07
CA GLY A 233 13.16 -19.84 38.18
C GLY A 233 12.85 -20.06 36.69
N LEU A 234 12.18 -21.16 36.33
CA LEU A 234 11.81 -21.46 34.93
C LEU A 234 10.83 -20.46 34.31
N LYS A 235 10.15 -19.65 35.15
CA LYS A 235 9.27 -18.57 34.70
C LYS A 235 10.02 -17.25 34.47
N ASP A 236 11.23 -17.13 35.00
CA ASP A 236 12.09 -15.96 34.82
C ASP A 236 13.02 -16.18 33.62
N ARG A 237 12.78 -15.42 32.57
CA ARG A 237 13.49 -15.57 31.30
C ARG A 237 14.97 -15.22 31.41
N ALA A 238 15.32 -14.24 32.25
CA ALA A 238 16.71 -13.83 32.43
C ALA A 238 17.53 -14.89 33.16
N LEU A 239 16.94 -15.59 34.13
CA LEU A 239 17.57 -16.72 34.82
C LEU A 239 17.77 -17.91 33.89
N VAL A 240 16.78 -18.20 33.05
CA VAL A 240 16.87 -19.28 32.04
C VAL A 240 17.95 -18.96 31.00
N ASP A 241 18.00 -17.74 30.48
CA ASP A 241 18.98 -17.34 29.46
C ASP A 241 20.41 -17.40 30.02
N LYS A 242 20.63 -16.96 31.27
CA LYS A 242 21.94 -17.06 31.93
C LYS A 242 22.38 -18.51 32.17
N ALA A 243 21.45 -19.39 32.53
CA ALA A 243 21.75 -20.82 32.70
C ALA A 243 22.01 -21.52 31.36
N ILE A 244 21.37 -21.08 30.27
CA ILE A 244 21.68 -21.55 28.91
C ILE A 244 23.11 -21.12 28.53
N GLU A 245 23.48 -19.86 28.75
CA GLU A 245 24.84 -19.37 28.49
C GLU A 245 25.90 -20.16 29.28
N GLU A 246 25.63 -20.50 30.54
CA GLU A 246 26.54 -21.27 31.39
C GLU A 246 26.72 -22.72 30.93
N VAL A 247 25.65 -23.37 30.48
CA VAL A 247 25.67 -24.80 30.11
C VAL A 247 26.13 -25.02 28.67
N VAL A 248 25.80 -24.11 27.75
CA VAL A 248 25.91 -24.34 26.30
C VAL A 248 26.70 -23.25 25.57
N GLY A 249 27.02 -22.13 26.24
CA GLY A 249 27.66 -20.97 25.64
C GLY A 249 26.70 -20.09 24.83
N VAL A 250 27.19 -18.95 24.36
CA VAL A 250 26.39 -17.85 23.76
C VAL A 250 25.74 -18.21 22.39
N SER A 251 26.05 -19.37 21.82
CA SER A 251 25.80 -19.66 20.40
C SER A 251 24.97 -20.90 20.08
N ASP A 252 24.29 -21.51 21.04
CA ASP A 252 23.44 -22.67 20.73
C ASP A 252 22.04 -22.27 20.21
N ILE A 253 21.71 -22.75 19.01
CA ILE A 253 20.43 -22.51 18.32
C ILE A 253 19.32 -23.36 18.96
N GLU A 254 19.65 -24.46 19.64
CA GLU A 254 18.69 -25.41 20.25
C GLU A 254 17.85 -24.84 21.41
N PHE A 255 18.27 -23.72 22.00
CA PHE A 255 17.59 -23.11 23.15
C PHE A 255 17.05 -21.71 22.89
N ARG A 256 17.21 -21.21 21.66
CA ARG A 256 16.73 -19.88 21.30
C ARG A 256 15.19 -19.78 21.41
N PRO A 257 14.66 -18.66 21.92
CA PRO A 257 13.25 -18.30 21.78
C PRO A 257 12.75 -18.51 20.35
N MET A 258 11.50 -18.94 20.18
CA MET A 258 10.85 -19.03 18.86
C MET A 258 10.95 -17.73 18.04
N SER A 259 10.98 -16.58 18.71
CA SER A 259 11.15 -15.26 18.09
C SER A 259 12.56 -14.98 17.55
N GLN A 260 13.56 -15.79 17.91
CA GLN A 260 14.96 -15.70 17.45
C GLN A 260 15.33 -16.83 16.48
N ILE A 261 14.36 -17.68 16.11
CA ILE A 261 14.56 -18.75 15.15
C ILE A 261 14.26 -18.22 13.76
N GLU A 262 15.26 -18.26 12.88
CA GLU A 262 15.06 -17.92 11.48
C GLU A 262 14.46 -19.13 10.73
N GLY A 263 13.31 -18.92 10.10
CA GLY A 263 12.71 -19.90 9.20
C GLY A 263 13.60 -20.11 7.97
N LYS A 264 13.70 -21.35 7.50
CA LYS A 264 14.39 -21.69 6.26
C LYS A 264 13.40 -21.62 5.09
N TYR A 265 13.79 -20.94 4.03
CA TYR A 265 13.03 -20.86 2.78
C TYR A 265 13.71 -21.79 1.79
N GLU A 266 13.14 -22.97 1.58
CA GLU A 266 13.67 -23.94 0.63
C GLU A 266 13.07 -23.68 -0.75
N TYR A 267 13.94 -23.55 -1.74
CA TYR A 267 13.51 -23.53 -3.13
C TYR A 267 13.16 -24.94 -3.58
N GLN A 268 11.98 -25.10 -4.19
CA GLN A 268 11.56 -26.35 -4.83
C GLN A 268 10.98 -26.00 -6.20
N ASP A 269 11.42 -26.70 -7.24
CA ASP A 269 10.94 -26.45 -8.60
C ASP A 269 9.42 -26.62 -8.67
N GLY A 270 8.76 -25.66 -9.33
CA GLY A 270 7.29 -25.59 -9.43
C GLY A 270 6.54 -25.12 -8.18
N LYS A 271 7.22 -24.85 -7.05
CA LYS A 271 6.61 -24.21 -5.87
C LYS A 271 6.96 -22.73 -5.79
N GLY A 272 6.05 -21.95 -5.21
CA GLY A 272 6.35 -20.56 -4.91
C GLY A 272 7.40 -20.42 -3.81
N HIS A 273 8.03 -19.25 -3.76
CA HIS A 273 9.11 -18.94 -2.82
C HIS A 273 8.97 -17.50 -2.34
N VAL A 274 9.34 -17.23 -1.09
CA VAL A 274 9.39 -15.87 -0.53
C VAL A 274 10.82 -15.53 -0.16
N GLN A 275 11.32 -14.42 -0.71
CA GLN A 275 12.57 -13.80 -0.31
C GLN A 275 12.26 -12.47 0.38
N TYR A 276 12.89 -12.18 1.51
CA TYR A 276 12.79 -10.89 2.18
C TYR A 276 14.02 -10.04 1.87
N ILE A 277 13.77 -8.79 1.48
CA ILE A 277 14.79 -7.77 1.28
C ILE A 277 14.46 -6.60 2.20
N SER A 278 15.38 -6.28 3.11
CA SER A 278 15.24 -5.09 3.95
C SER A 278 15.71 -3.89 3.13
N GLY A 279 14.77 -3.02 2.77
CA GLY A 279 15.07 -1.90 1.87
C GLY A 279 14.03 -0.81 1.97
N ARG A 280 14.49 0.43 1.92
CA ARG A 280 13.62 1.60 1.77
C ARG A 280 13.51 1.96 0.30
N LEU A 281 12.28 1.94 -0.21
CA LEU A 281 11.98 2.35 -1.58
C LEU A 281 11.80 3.85 -1.61
N ASP A 282 12.87 4.57 -1.90
CA ASP A 282 12.93 6.03 -1.78
C ASP A 282 12.87 6.77 -3.13
N SER A 283 12.90 6.03 -4.24
CA SER A 283 13.02 6.63 -5.58
C SER A 283 12.40 5.86 -6.73
N GLY A 284 12.12 4.57 -6.54
CA GLY A 284 11.74 3.66 -7.63
C GLY A 284 12.92 2.99 -8.32
N ASP A 285 14.17 3.37 -8.03
CA ASP A 285 15.36 2.60 -8.43
C ASP A 285 15.45 1.32 -7.59
N LEU A 286 15.48 0.17 -8.27
CA LEU A 286 15.49 -1.15 -7.66
C LEU A 286 16.83 -1.87 -7.85
N THR A 287 17.88 -1.16 -8.26
CA THR A 287 19.20 -1.77 -8.55
C THR A 287 19.67 -2.66 -7.38
N GLU A 288 19.58 -2.17 -6.13
CA GLU A 288 19.96 -2.94 -4.94
C GLU A 288 19.10 -4.19 -4.74
N VAL A 289 17.78 -4.06 -4.92
CA VAL A 289 16.82 -5.16 -4.81
C VAL A 289 17.12 -6.23 -5.86
N ILE A 290 17.36 -5.82 -7.11
CA ILE A 290 17.68 -6.72 -8.23
C ILE A 290 19.00 -7.46 -7.97
N LEU A 291 20.01 -6.76 -7.48
CA LEU A 291 21.30 -7.37 -7.09
C LEU A 291 21.13 -8.39 -5.96
N GLU A 292 20.26 -8.13 -4.99
CA GLU A 292 19.99 -9.10 -3.92
C GLU A 292 19.18 -10.31 -4.39
N ILE A 293 18.28 -10.14 -5.35
CA ILE A 293 17.59 -11.27 -6.01
C ILE A 293 18.64 -12.16 -6.69
N ASP A 294 19.55 -11.57 -7.48
CA ASP A 294 20.58 -12.33 -8.19
C ASP A 294 21.57 -13.04 -7.25
N LYS A 295 21.96 -12.41 -6.14
CA LYS A 295 22.86 -13.03 -5.13
C LYS A 295 22.27 -14.27 -4.46
N HIS A 296 20.95 -14.33 -4.31
CA HIS A 296 20.26 -15.43 -3.65
C HIS A 296 19.71 -16.46 -4.63
N ARG A 297 20.04 -16.35 -5.93
CA ARG A 297 19.81 -17.44 -6.86
C ARG A 297 20.61 -18.67 -6.42
N VAL A 298 19.92 -19.79 -6.29
CA VAL A 298 20.53 -21.07 -5.92
C VAL A 298 21.47 -21.50 -7.05
N VAL A 299 22.64 -22.03 -6.66
CA VAL A 299 23.77 -22.46 -7.53
C VAL A 299 23.36 -23.37 -8.70
N GLU A 300 22.21 -24.05 -8.63
CA GLU A 300 21.69 -24.91 -9.71
C GLU A 300 21.13 -24.14 -10.92
N GLU A 301 20.79 -22.84 -10.81
CA GLU A 301 20.33 -22.02 -11.96
C GLU A 301 21.47 -21.41 -12.80
N GLU A 302 22.75 -21.61 -12.43
CA GLU A 302 23.89 -20.94 -13.08
C GLU A 302 24.03 -21.23 -14.58
N GLU A 303 23.52 -22.37 -15.07
CA GLU A 303 23.63 -22.70 -16.50
C GLU A 303 22.69 -21.90 -17.42
N LYS A 304 21.71 -21.18 -16.87
CA LYS A 304 20.89 -20.23 -17.63
C LYS A 304 20.72 -18.97 -16.82
N LYS A 305 21.52 -17.93 -17.10
CA LYS A 305 21.20 -16.53 -16.76
C LYS A 305 19.82 -16.19 -17.34
N ARG A 306 18.76 -16.52 -16.61
CA ARG A 306 17.40 -16.14 -16.96
C ARG A 306 17.31 -14.65 -16.73
N GLU A 307 17.12 -13.92 -17.81
CA GLU A 307 16.75 -12.51 -17.82
C GLU A 307 15.62 -12.29 -16.79
N LEU A 308 15.86 -11.43 -15.80
CA LEU A 308 14.86 -11.13 -14.78
C LEU A 308 13.70 -10.37 -15.43
N LYS A 309 12.47 -10.81 -15.12
CA LYS A 309 11.24 -10.14 -15.58
C LYS A 309 10.36 -9.98 -14.38
N LEU A 310 10.38 -8.78 -13.83
CA LEU A 310 9.81 -8.47 -12.54
C LEU A 310 8.48 -7.76 -12.72
N MET A 311 7.52 -8.05 -11.84
CA MET A 311 6.29 -7.27 -11.70
C MET A 311 6.29 -6.62 -10.32
N ALA A 312 6.23 -5.30 -10.26
CA ALA A 312 6.03 -4.61 -8.99
C ALA A 312 4.57 -4.74 -8.57
N VAL A 313 4.34 -5.22 -7.34
CA VAL A 313 3.02 -5.35 -6.76
C VAL A 313 2.93 -4.64 -5.41
N SER A 314 1.74 -4.13 -5.06
CA SER A 314 1.49 -3.63 -3.70
C SER A 314 0.00 -3.49 -3.42
N ILE A 315 -0.42 -3.76 -2.18
CA ILE A 315 -1.75 -3.43 -1.67
C ILE A 315 -1.60 -2.60 -0.40
N HIS A 316 -2.35 -1.51 -0.32
CA HIS A 316 -2.22 -0.51 0.75
C HIS A 316 -0.83 0.13 0.74
N SER A 317 -0.29 0.46 -0.44
CA SER A 317 0.85 1.38 -0.52
C SER A 317 0.39 2.79 -0.16
N CYS A 318 0.99 3.36 0.87
CA CYS A 318 0.64 4.70 1.35
C CYS A 318 1.69 5.72 0.90
N GLY A 319 1.24 6.93 0.58
CA GLY A 319 2.13 8.03 0.21
C GLY A 319 2.97 7.76 -1.04
N ASN A 320 4.23 8.18 -0.99
CA ASN A 320 5.17 8.07 -2.12
C ASN A 320 5.42 6.65 -2.61
N LEU A 321 5.12 5.63 -1.81
CA LEU A 321 5.39 4.25 -2.19
C LEU A 321 4.67 3.86 -3.50
N SER A 322 3.43 4.31 -3.69
CA SER A 322 2.70 4.10 -4.94
C SER A 322 3.38 4.78 -6.13
N HIS A 323 3.85 6.02 -5.92
CA HIS A 323 4.59 6.77 -6.93
C HIS A 323 5.92 6.10 -7.28
N PHE A 324 6.70 5.69 -6.29
CA PHE A 324 7.95 4.96 -6.51
C PHE A 324 7.72 3.63 -7.20
N GLY A 325 6.63 2.93 -6.87
CA GLY A 325 6.27 1.70 -7.55
C GLY A 325 5.96 1.89 -9.03
N ILE A 326 5.23 2.95 -9.39
CA ILE A 326 4.99 3.30 -10.80
C ILE A 326 6.30 3.71 -11.48
N ARG A 327 7.10 4.58 -10.83
CA ARG A 327 8.38 5.06 -11.34
C ARG A 327 9.37 3.91 -11.59
N SER A 328 9.27 2.82 -10.82
CA SER A 328 10.12 1.64 -11.00
C SER A 328 9.99 1.01 -12.39
N LEU A 329 8.83 1.12 -13.05
CA LEU A 329 8.63 0.66 -14.42
C LEU A 329 9.48 1.43 -15.44
N LEU A 330 9.73 2.71 -15.18
CA LEU A 330 10.49 3.58 -16.07
C LEU A 330 11.99 3.52 -15.79
N MET A 331 12.37 3.27 -14.53
CA MET A 331 13.76 3.31 -14.09
C MET A 331 14.48 1.97 -14.21
N ASN A 332 13.77 0.85 -14.23
CA ASN A 332 14.38 -0.48 -14.18
C ASN A 332 13.91 -1.32 -15.39
N PRO A 333 14.81 -1.64 -16.33
CA PRO A 333 14.46 -2.45 -17.51
C PRO A 333 13.88 -3.83 -17.19
N ASP A 334 14.27 -4.42 -16.05
CA ASP A 334 13.78 -5.72 -15.59
C ASP A 334 12.32 -5.67 -15.11
N ILE A 335 11.81 -4.50 -14.70
CA ILE A 335 10.41 -4.32 -14.31
C ILE A 335 9.57 -4.22 -15.59
N ARG A 336 8.73 -5.22 -15.82
CA ARG A 336 7.88 -5.32 -17.03
C ARG A 336 6.46 -4.88 -16.80
N ALA A 337 6.01 -4.86 -15.54
CA ALA A 337 4.66 -4.49 -15.18
C ALA A 337 4.58 -3.98 -13.74
N VAL A 338 3.51 -3.22 -13.48
CA VAL A 338 3.19 -2.70 -12.16
C VAL A 338 1.69 -2.91 -11.90
N ALA A 339 1.35 -3.41 -10.73
CA ALA A 339 -0.02 -3.47 -10.23
C ALA A 339 -0.03 -2.97 -8.78
N ILE A 340 -0.68 -1.86 -8.51
CA ILE A 340 -0.63 -1.22 -7.19
C ILE A 340 -2.02 -0.77 -6.77
N VAL A 341 -2.40 -1.08 -5.52
CA VAL A 341 -3.59 -0.55 -4.85
C VAL A 341 -3.13 0.35 -3.71
N GLY A 342 -3.20 1.66 -3.89
CA GLY A 342 -2.82 2.64 -2.86
C GLY A 342 -3.86 2.78 -1.74
N CYS A 343 -3.43 3.08 -0.51
CA CYS A 343 -4.31 3.31 0.66
C CYS A 343 -4.60 4.77 0.95
N CYS A 344 -3.59 5.65 0.90
CA CYS A 344 -3.79 7.06 1.23
C CYS A 344 -2.75 7.98 0.59
N TYR A 345 -3.15 9.23 0.38
CA TYR A 345 -2.29 10.30 -0.12
C TYR A 345 -1.59 11.08 1.02
N ASN A 346 -1.94 10.83 2.29
CA ASN A 346 -1.49 11.59 3.47
C ASN A 346 0.03 11.55 3.74
N LEU A 347 0.80 10.83 2.92
CA LEU A 347 2.26 10.69 2.99
C LEU A 347 2.92 10.89 1.62
N LEU A 348 2.22 11.51 0.67
CA LEU A 348 2.83 11.98 -0.58
C LEU A 348 3.66 13.23 -0.28
N THR A 349 4.81 13.36 -0.92
CA THR A 349 5.65 14.56 -0.87
C THR A 349 5.74 15.17 -2.25
N GLU A 350 5.81 16.49 -2.34
CA GLU A 350 6.07 17.15 -3.62
C GLU A 350 7.49 16.84 -4.10
N LYS A 351 7.67 16.72 -5.42
CA LYS A 351 8.98 16.51 -6.02
C LYS A 351 9.86 17.73 -5.76
N LEU A 352 9.42 18.92 -6.15
CA LEU A 352 10.19 20.16 -5.99
C LEU A 352 9.95 20.76 -4.60
N GLY A 353 11.04 21.03 -3.88
CA GLY A 353 11.03 21.67 -2.57
C GLY A 353 11.63 23.08 -2.61
N PRO A 354 11.11 24.03 -1.80
CA PRO A 354 9.87 23.94 -1.02
C PRO A 354 8.64 23.84 -1.93
N PRO A 355 7.46 23.39 -1.42
CA PRO A 355 6.26 23.24 -2.23
C PRO A 355 6.03 24.46 -3.13
N THR A 356 5.98 24.23 -4.43
CA THR A 356 5.89 25.33 -5.41
C THR A 356 4.54 26.03 -5.36
N TYR A 357 3.54 25.36 -4.78
CA TYR A 357 2.28 25.96 -4.37
C TYR A 357 2.27 26.19 -2.87
N LYS A 358 2.54 27.43 -2.46
CA LYS A 358 1.83 27.96 -1.29
C LYS A 358 0.37 27.98 -1.72
N GLN A 359 -0.46 27.09 -1.17
CA GLN A 359 -1.90 27.31 -1.32
C GLN A 359 -2.16 28.74 -0.83
N PRO A 360 -2.86 29.59 -1.59
CA PRO A 360 -3.17 30.96 -1.18
C PRO A 360 -3.80 31.02 0.23
N TYR A 361 -4.43 29.92 0.63
CA TYR A 361 -5.15 29.73 1.88
C TYR A 361 -4.37 28.92 2.95
N LEU A 362 -3.16 28.42 2.66
CA LEU A 362 -2.29 27.80 3.67
C LEU A 362 -1.82 28.89 4.65
N ARG A 363 -2.39 28.93 5.86
CA ARG A 363 -2.02 29.90 6.88
C ARG A 363 -0.64 29.59 7.49
N PRO A 364 0.25 30.59 7.61
CA PRO A 364 1.48 30.48 8.40
C PRO A 364 1.26 30.34 9.92
N THR A 365 0.09 30.72 10.44
CA THR A 365 -0.12 31.01 11.87
C THR A 365 -0.92 29.97 12.66
N LEU A 366 -1.53 28.96 12.01
CA LEU A 366 -2.21 27.87 12.69
C LEU A 366 -1.42 26.58 12.54
N GLN A 367 -0.25 26.57 13.18
CA GLN A 367 0.44 25.32 13.45
C GLN A 367 -0.47 24.46 14.30
N ALA A 368 -0.92 23.30 13.79
CA ALA A 368 -1.42 22.25 14.67
C ALA A 368 -0.40 22.08 15.81
N VAL A 369 -0.84 21.99 17.07
CA VAL A 369 0.04 21.99 18.27
C VAL A 369 1.18 20.95 18.18
N ASN A 370 1.02 19.91 17.35
CA ASN A 370 2.01 18.88 17.08
C ASN A 370 3.01 19.21 15.95
N GLY A 371 2.97 20.39 15.32
CA GLY A 371 3.85 20.81 14.22
C GLY A 371 3.82 19.89 12.99
N ARG A 372 2.84 18.98 12.88
CA ARG A 372 2.80 17.95 11.84
C ARG A 372 2.65 18.56 10.45
N VAL A 373 1.74 19.52 10.29
CA VAL A 373 1.46 20.15 8.99
C VAL A 373 2.71 20.82 8.41
N VAL A 374 3.47 21.56 9.23
CA VAL A 374 4.72 22.21 8.79
C VAL A 374 5.82 21.18 8.47
N ARG A 375 5.94 20.13 9.28
CA ARG A 375 6.92 19.06 9.02
C ARG A 375 6.60 18.30 7.74
N GLU A 376 5.34 17.97 7.50
CA GLU A 376 4.91 17.30 6.27
C GLU A 376 4.97 18.24 5.06
N SER A 377 4.60 19.52 5.20
CA SER A 377 4.71 20.50 4.10
C SER A 377 6.17 20.83 3.74
N ALA A 378 7.10 20.66 4.66
CA ALA A 378 8.52 20.81 4.40
C ALA A 378 9.17 19.53 3.84
N LYS A 379 8.43 18.41 3.74
CA LYS A 379 8.96 17.22 3.06
C LYS A 379 8.87 17.41 1.55
N PHE A 380 10.00 17.25 0.90
CA PHE A 380 10.14 17.18 -0.54
C PHE A 380 10.97 15.95 -0.90
N ASP A 381 10.90 15.52 -2.16
CA ASP A 381 11.77 14.45 -2.65
C ASP A 381 13.24 14.89 -2.46
N PRO A 382 14.04 14.18 -1.63
CA PRO A 382 15.42 14.57 -1.34
C PRO A 382 16.32 14.55 -2.59
N ARG A 383 15.86 13.94 -3.71
CA ARG A 383 16.58 13.88 -4.97
C ARG A 383 16.20 14.97 -5.97
N ALA A 384 15.31 15.90 -5.63
CA ALA A 384 14.89 16.97 -6.54
C ALA A 384 15.85 18.16 -6.63
N SER A 385 16.93 18.15 -5.85
CA SER A 385 17.96 19.19 -5.82
C SER A 385 19.17 18.87 -6.72
N GLN A 386 18.96 18.23 -7.88
CA GLN A 386 20.01 18.02 -8.89
C GLN A 386 19.63 18.67 -10.22
#